data_AF-A0A8X6M143-F1
#
_entry.id   AF-A0A8X6M143-F1
#
_cell.length_a   1.000
_cell.length_b   1.000
_cell.length_c   1.000
_cell.angle_alpha   90.00
_cell.angle_beta   90.00
_cell.angle_gamma   90.00
#
_symmetry.space_group_name_H-M   'P 1'
#
loop_
_entity.id
_entity.type
_entity.pdbx_description
1 polymer ?
#
loop_
_entity_poly.entity_id
_entity_poly.type
_entity_poly.pdbx_seq_one_letter_code
_entity_poly.pdbx_strand_id
1 'polypeptide(L)'
;MKFYGLLSSVTLLLCVAAALAKDDVTLLAFEVLTVLKCAATSGDQDLCDRFEQCTAILTQPYLDVYQSCVVEVLGNDDIGKCTSDEELYFSEINRKKINDCIRLNAPENLSDSQEDEMDQYKDCIDKLGDDCLGDQRK
;
A
#
# COMPACT_ATOMS: atom_id res chain seq x y z
N MET A 1 9.84 -52.04 -25.98
CA MET A 1 9.11 -50.85 -26.46
C MET A 1 9.07 -49.85 -25.31
N LYS A 2 9.60 -48.63 -25.52
CA LYS A 2 9.63 -47.55 -24.52
C LYS A 2 8.43 -46.63 -24.78
N PHE A 3 7.61 -46.38 -23.76
CA PHE A 3 6.64 -45.28 -23.74
C PHE A 3 6.96 -44.41 -22.52
N TYR A 4 7.55 -43.24 -22.76
CA TYR A 4 7.58 -42.13 -21.81
C TYR A 4 6.86 -40.97 -22.51
N GLY A 5 5.57 -40.82 -22.24
CA GLY A 5 4.71 -39.80 -22.81
C GLY A 5 4.38 -38.72 -21.77
N LEU A 6 4.90 -37.53 -22.01
CA LEU A 6 4.25 -36.22 -21.82
C LEU A 6 3.36 -36.02 -20.59
N LEU A 7 3.96 -35.67 -19.45
CA LEU A 7 3.29 -35.00 -18.34
C LEU A 7 4.28 -34.01 -17.70
N SER A 8 4.64 -32.92 -18.38
CA SER A 8 5.45 -31.87 -17.74
C SER A 8 5.41 -30.55 -18.51
N SER A 9 4.25 -29.89 -18.57
CA SER A 9 4.18 -28.54 -19.16
C SER A 9 3.14 -27.62 -18.55
N VAL A 10 2.17 -28.12 -17.77
CA VAL A 10 1.10 -27.28 -17.19
C VAL A 10 1.48 -26.69 -15.81
N THR A 11 2.46 -27.28 -15.10
CA THR A 11 2.86 -26.81 -13.77
C THR A 11 3.74 -25.56 -13.78
N LEU A 12 4.35 -25.21 -14.92
CA LEU A 12 5.25 -24.05 -15.00
C LEU A 12 4.50 -22.71 -15.17
N LEU A 13 3.28 -22.74 -15.71
CA LEU A 13 2.52 -21.50 -15.98
C LEU A 13 1.91 -20.87 -14.72
N LEU A 14 1.51 -21.67 -13.71
CA LEU A 14 0.96 -21.13 -12.47
C LEU A 14 2.01 -20.44 -11.58
N CYS A 15 3.27 -20.89 -11.60
CA CYS A 15 4.32 -20.26 -10.78
C CYS A 15 4.73 -18.86 -11.26
N VAL A 16 4.58 -18.56 -12.55
CA VAL A 16 4.97 -17.25 -13.10
C VAL A 16 3.95 -16.17 -12.75
N ALA A 17 2.65 -16.48 -12.75
CA ALA A 17 1.60 -15.52 -12.37
C ALA A 17 1.70 -15.09 -10.88
N ALA A 18 1.99 -16.03 -9.98
CA ALA A 18 2.14 -15.75 -8.54
C ALA A 18 3.40 -14.90 -8.22
N ALA A 19 4.45 -14.99 -9.04
CA ALA A 19 5.64 -14.15 -8.89
C ALA A 19 5.38 -12.71 -9.36
N LEU A 20 4.65 -12.54 -10.47
CA LEU A 20 4.35 -11.22 -11.03
C LEU A 20 3.42 -10.38 -10.13
N ALA A 21 2.39 -11.00 -9.54
CA ALA A 21 1.51 -10.30 -8.59
C ALA A 21 2.25 -9.81 -7.33
N LYS A 22 3.29 -10.52 -6.90
CA LYS A 22 4.07 -10.18 -5.70
C LYS A 22 5.06 -9.03 -5.94
N ASP A 23 5.57 -8.91 -7.16
CA ASP A 23 6.46 -7.81 -7.56
C ASP A 23 5.69 -6.50 -7.71
N ASP A 24 4.46 -6.51 -8.26
CA ASP A 24 3.60 -5.31 -8.35
C ASP A 24 3.19 -4.79 -6.96
N VAL A 25 2.84 -5.68 -6.03
CA VAL A 25 2.53 -5.30 -4.64
C VAL A 25 3.75 -4.72 -3.92
N THR A 26 4.96 -5.17 -4.26
CA THR A 26 6.19 -4.69 -3.65
C THR A 26 6.59 -3.30 -4.16
N LEU A 27 6.39 -3.02 -5.46
CA LEU A 27 6.64 -1.71 -6.06
C LEU A 27 5.67 -0.66 -5.47
N LEU A 28 4.39 -0.99 -5.41
CA LEU A 28 3.34 -0.17 -4.83
C LEU A 28 3.62 0.18 -3.36
N ALA A 29 4.10 -0.80 -2.57
CA ALA A 29 4.42 -0.59 -1.16
C ALA A 29 5.59 0.37 -0.93
N PHE A 30 6.53 0.49 -1.88
CA PHE A 30 7.62 1.45 -1.79
C PHE A 30 7.12 2.87 -2.11
N GLU A 31 6.35 3.02 -3.19
CA GLU A 31 5.79 4.31 -3.61
C GLU A 31 4.85 4.88 -2.55
N VAL A 32 3.93 4.07 -2.02
CA VAL A 32 3.03 4.46 -0.93
C VAL A 32 3.81 4.90 0.31
N LEU A 33 4.88 4.19 0.70
CA LEU A 33 5.68 4.57 1.87
C LEU A 33 6.41 5.90 1.66
N THR A 34 6.89 6.18 0.45
CA THR A 34 7.51 7.46 0.11
C THR A 34 6.49 8.60 0.17
N VAL A 35 5.32 8.43 -0.44
CA VAL A 35 4.25 9.44 -0.40
C VAL A 35 3.76 9.65 1.04
N LEU A 36 3.53 8.57 1.79
CA LEU A 36 3.15 8.62 3.18
C LEU A 36 4.19 9.36 4.03
N LYS A 37 5.48 9.06 3.86
CA LYS A 37 6.54 9.77 4.59
C LYS A 37 6.49 11.26 4.29
N CYS A 38 6.33 11.62 3.02
CA CYS A 38 6.24 13.01 2.60
C CYS A 38 5.06 13.72 3.26
N ALA A 39 3.84 13.17 3.14
CA ALA A 39 2.65 13.73 3.78
C ALA A 39 2.84 13.83 5.30
N ALA A 40 3.18 12.72 5.96
CA ALA A 40 3.29 12.62 7.41
C ALA A 40 4.26 13.64 8.02
N THR A 41 5.38 13.93 7.35
CA THR A 41 6.42 14.83 7.88
C THR A 41 6.34 16.26 7.33
N SER A 42 5.36 16.56 6.47
CA SER A 42 5.24 17.87 5.81
C SER A 42 4.87 18.99 6.78
N GLY A 43 4.19 18.65 7.88
CA GLY A 43 3.52 19.63 8.76
C GLY A 43 2.33 20.33 8.09
N ASP A 44 1.88 19.83 6.93
CA ASP A 44 0.72 20.30 6.18
C ASP A 44 -0.45 19.32 6.38
N GLN A 45 -1.46 19.79 7.11
CA GLN A 45 -2.64 18.99 7.42
C GLN A 45 -3.43 18.65 6.14
N ASP A 46 -3.44 19.52 5.12
CA ASP A 46 -4.18 19.26 3.89
C ASP A 46 -3.57 18.07 3.12
N LEU A 47 -2.24 17.93 3.13
CA LEU A 47 -1.57 16.77 2.51
C LEU A 47 -1.90 15.46 3.24
N CYS A 48 -2.03 15.49 4.56
CA CYS A 48 -2.38 14.30 5.34
C CYS A 48 -3.84 13.92 5.23
N ASP A 49 -4.74 14.91 5.27
CA ASP A 49 -6.17 14.66 5.03
C ASP A 49 -6.38 14.05 3.64
N ARG A 50 -5.62 14.49 2.64
CA ARG A 50 -5.64 13.88 1.29
C ARG A 50 -5.09 12.45 1.27
N PHE A 51 -4.03 12.16 2.02
CA PHE A 51 -3.54 10.79 2.17
C PHE A 51 -4.61 9.87 2.80
N GLU A 52 -5.29 10.33 3.84
CA GLU A 52 -6.39 9.60 4.47
C GLU A 52 -7.57 9.42 3.51
N GLN A 53 -7.91 10.45 2.72
CA GLN A 53 -8.92 10.35 1.67
C GLN A 53 -8.56 9.31 0.62
N CYS A 54 -7.29 9.24 0.18
CA CYS A 54 -6.84 8.17 -0.71
C CYS A 54 -7.01 6.81 -0.01
N THR A 55 -6.60 6.68 1.24
CA THR A 55 -6.74 5.44 2.01
C THR A 55 -8.19 4.98 2.17
N ALA A 56 -9.15 5.91 2.20
CA ALA A 56 -10.57 5.59 2.23
C ALA A 56 -11.12 4.98 0.92
N ILE A 57 -10.35 5.04 -0.19
CA ILE A 57 -10.66 4.39 -1.47
C ILE A 57 -10.25 2.90 -1.45
N LEU A 58 -9.40 2.49 -0.51
CA LEU A 58 -9.01 1.08 -0.38
C LEU A 58 -10.24 0.19 -0.36
N THR A 59 -10.21 -0.85 -1.19
CA THR A 59 -11.26 -1.87 -1.16
C THR A 59 -11.38 -2.48 0.23
N GLN A 60 -12.59 -2.90 0.63
CA GLN A 60 -12.86 -3.33 2.00
C GLN A 60 -11.85 -4.36 2.54
N PRO A 61 -11.44 -5.41 1.80
CA PRO A 61 -10.41 -6.34 2.27
C PRO A 61 -9.05 -5.69 2.59
N TYR A 62 -8.63 -4.70 1.81
CA TYR A 62 -7.40 -3.94 2.09
C TYR A 62 -7.60 -2.96 3.24
N LEU A 63 -8.77 -2.33 3.34
CA LEU A 63 -9.10 -1.43 4.44
C LEU A 63 -9.11 -2.15 5.78
N ASP A 64 -9.66 -3.37 5.84
CA ASP A 64 -9.66 -4.21 7.04
C ASP A 64 -8.23 -4.55 7.48
N VAL A 65 -7.37 -4.93 6.53
CA VAL A 65 -5.95 -5.20 6.77
C VAL A 65 -5.24 -3.94 7.27
N TYR A 66 -5.46 -2.81 6.61
CA TYR A 66 -4.90 -1.52 7.00
C TYR A 66 -5.29 -1.16 8.44
N GLN A 67 -6.58 -1.24 8.79
CA GLN A 67 -7.07 -0.93 10.13
C GLN A 67 -6.47 -1.87 11.17
N SER A 68 -6.41 -3.17 10.88
CA SER A 68 -5.78 -4.16 11.78
C SER A 68 -4.31 -3.85 12.01
N CYS A 69 -3.57 -3.47 10.96
CA CYS A 69 -2.15 -3.13 11.06
C CYS A 69 -1.90 -1.83 11.82
N VAL A 70 -2.75 -0.83 11.66
CA VAL A 70 -2.70 0.42 12.44
C VAL A 70 -2.92 0.10 13.92
N VAL A 71 -3.93 -0.70 14.25
CA VAL A 71 -4.21 -1.11 15.63
C VAL A 71 -3.09 -1.97 16.22
N GLU A 72 -2.46 -2.83 15.43
CA GLU A 72 -1.33 -3.64 15.89
C GLU A 72 -0.11 -2.78 16.28
N VAL A 73 0.17 -1.73 15.50
CA VAL A 73 1.36 -0.90 15.69
C VAL A 73 1.13 0.22 16.71
N LEU A 74 -0.05 0.84 16.69
CA LEU A 74 -0.38 2.02 17.51
C LEU A 74 -1.33 1.69 18.67
N GLY A 75 -1.87 0.47 18.74
CA GLY A 75 -2.87 0.12 19.73
C GLY A 75 -4.18 0.89 19.51
N ASN A 76 -4.65 1.55 20.57
CA ASN A 76 -5.82 2.42 20.53
C ASN A 76 -5.44 3.91 20.55
N ASP A 77 -4.17 4.22 20.31
CA ASP A 77 -3.73 5.60 20.20
C ASP A 77 -4.31 6.20 18.91
N ASP A 78 -4.47 7.53 18.90
CA ASP A 78 -4.82 8.26 17.68
C ASP A 78 -3.73 8.03 16.61
N ILE A 79 -4.04 8.21 15.33
CA ILE A 79 -3.02 8.07 14.28
C ILE A 79 -2.12 9.31 14.19
N GLY A 80 -2.41 10.35 14.97
CA GLY A 80 -1.71 11.61 14.97
C GLY A 80 -2.21 12.57 13.89
N LYS A 81 -1.57 13.72 13.79
CA LYS A 81 -1.88 14.79 12.84
C LYS A 81 -0.63 15.19 12.07
N CYS A 82 -0.78 16.02 11.05
CA CYS A 82 0.35 16.62 10.34
C CYS A 82 0.44 18.09 10.67
N THR A 83 1.00 18.35 11.85
CA THR A 83 1.29 19.70 12.32
C THR A 83 2.80 19.88 12.44
N SER A 84 3.27 21.05 12.87
CA SER A 84 4.70 21.27 13.10
C SER A 84 5.29 20.36 14.18
N ASP A 85 4.44 19.91 15.12
CA ASP A 85 4.88 19.25 16.36
C ASP A 85 4.40 17.79 16.45
N GLU A 86 3.61 17.35 15.48
CA GLU A 86 3.01 16.01 15.41
C GLU A 86 3.01 15.55 13.96
N GLU A 87 3.41 14.29 13.73
CA GLU A 87 3.41 13.66 12.41
C GLU A 87 2.42 12.49 12.36
N LEU A 88 1.87 12.22 11.17
CA LEU A 88 1.00 11.06 10.96
C LEU A 88 1.77 9.76 11.23
N TYR A 89 1.21 8.95 12.13
CA TYR A 89 1.75 7.72 12.72
C TYR A 89 2.97 7.92 13.64
N PHE A 90 3.26 9.13 14.09
CA PHE A 90 4.24 9.52 15.12
C PHE A 90 5.73 9.25 14.85
N SER A 91 6.07 8.25 14.03
CA SER A 91 7.46 7.96 13.65
C SER A 91 7.57 7.28 12.28
N GLU A 92 8.71 7.48 11.62
CA GLU A 92 9.07 6.71 10.42
C GLU A 92 9.08 5.20 10.68
N ILE A 93 9.47 4.79 11.89
CA ILE A 93 9.48 3.39 12.31
C ILE A 93 8.06 2.81 12.31
N ASN A 94 7.08 3.56 12.85
CA ASN A 94 5.69 3.12 12.87
C ASN A 94 5.11 3.04 11.45
N ARG A 95 5.34 4.07 10.62
CA ARG A 95 4.95 4.05 9.19
C ARG A 95 5.45 2.81 8.48
N LYS A 96 6.73 2.48 8.66
CA LYS A 96 7.33 1.30 8.06
C LYS A 96 6.71 0.00 8.58
N LYS A 97 6.47 -0.11 9.89
CA LYS A 97 5.83 -1.30 10.49
C LYS A 97 4.41 -1.51 9.96
N ILE A 98 3.62 -0.44 9.87
CA ILE A 98 2.26 -0.49 9.32
C ILE A 98 2.31 -0.96 7.86
N ASN A 99 3.17 -0.35 7.04
CA ASN A 99 3.32 -0.72 5.63
C ASN A 99 3.79 -2.17 5.44
N ASP A 100 4.77 -2.61 6.24
CA ASP A 100 5.25 -3.99 6.23
C ASP A 100 4.14 -4.98 6.66
N CYS A 101 3.32 -4.63 7.65
CA CYS A 101 2.17 -5.42 8.07
C CYS A 101 1.13 -5.55 6.95
N ILE A 102 0.79 -4.44 6.27
CA ILE A 102 -0.15 -4.46 5.15
C ILE A 102 0.37 -5.35 4.04
N ARG A 103 1.64 -5.21 3.64
CA ARG A 103 2.25 -6.05 2.60
C ARG A 103 2.19 -7.55 2.94
N LEU A 104 2.34 -7.91 4.21
CA LEU A 104 2.31 -9.31 4.65
C LEU A 104 0.91 -9.92 4.70
N ASN A 105 -0.12 -9.09 4.91
CA ASN A 105 -1.50 -9.52 5.12
C ASN A 105 -2.43 -9.10 3.96
N ALA A 106 -1.89 -8.47 2.92
CA ALA A 106 -2.64 -8.04 1.76
C ALA A 106 -3.40 -9.22 1.12
N PRO A 107 -4.67 -9.03 0.72
CA PRO A 107 -5.45 -10.07 0.08
C PRO A 107 -4.83 -10.47 -1.27
N GLU A 108 -4.71 -11.77 -1.51
CA GLU A 108 -4.10 -12.30 -2.74
C GLU A 108 -5.05 -12.30 -3.95
N ASN A 109 -6.37 -12.24 -3.72
CA ASN A 109 -7.37 -12.27 -4.77
C ASN A 109 -8.40 -11.16 -4.53
N LEU A 110 -8.61 -10.37 -5.57
CA LEU A 110 -9.63 -9.32 -5.63
C LEU A 110 -10.64 -9.69 -6.72
N SER A 111 -11.88 -9.24 -6.58
CA SER A 111 -12.82 -9.23 -7.71
C SER A 111 -12.52 -8.04 -8.63
N ASP A 112 -12.98 -8.10 -9.88
CA ASP A 112 -12.78 -7.01 -10.87
C ASP A 112 -13.15 -5.61 -10.30
N SER A 113 -14.27 -5.50 -9.58
CA SER A 113 -14.67 -4.21 -8.97
C SER A 113 -13.71 -3.73 -7.88
N GLN A 114 -13.06 -4.66 -7.17
CA GLN A 114 -12.08 -4.33 -6.13
C GLN A 114 -10.72 -3.99 -6.77
N GLU A 115 -10.39 -4.58 -7.91
CA GLU A 115 -9.25 -4.15 -8.72
C GLU A 115 -9.44 -2.72 -9.22
N ASP A 116 -10.64 -2.38 -9.72
CA ASP A 116 -10.98 -1.00 -10.13
C ASP A 116 -10.87 0.01 -8.96
N GLU A 117 -11.26 -0.38 -7.74
CA GLU A 117 -11.07 0.43 -6.52
C GLU A 117 -9.59 0.61 -6.19
N MET A 118 -8.78 -0.45 -6.32
CA MET A 118 -7.34 -0.38 -6.08
C MET A 118 -6.60 0.45 -7.12
N ASP A 119 -7.07 0.48 -8.37
CA ASP A 119 -6.51 1.36 -9.40
C ASP A 119 -6.85 2.83 -9.14
N GLN A 120 -8.05 3.13 -8.64
CA GLN A 120 -8.39 4.48 -8.18
C GLN A 120 -7.55 4.91 -6.97
N TYR A 121 -7.28 3.98 -6.04
CA TYR A 121 -6.38 4.22 -4.93
C TYR A 121 -4.97 4.57 -5.41
N LYS A 122 -4.41 3.80 -6.34
CA LYS A 122 -3.10 4.07 -6.97
C LYS A 122 -3.06 5.46 -7.59
N ASP A 123 -4.02 5.77 -8.44
CA ASP A 123 -4.13 7.07 -9.10
C ASP A 123 -4.20 8.24 -8.08
N CYS A 124 -4.83 8.02 -6.93
CA CYS A 124 -4.91 9.00 -5.85
C CYS A 124 -3.55 9.22 -5.17
N ILE A 125 -2.86 8.12 -4.82
CA ILE A 125 -1.53 8.16 -4.20
C ILE A 125 -0.51 8.78 -5.15
N ASP A 126 -0.54 8.45 -6.43
CA ASP A 126 0.38 8.99 -7.43
C ASP A 126 0.22 10.51 -7.57
N LYS A 127 -1.02 11.01 -7.66
CA LYS A 127 -1.29 12.46 -7.69
C LYS A 127 -0.83 13.16 -6.41
N LEU A 128 -1.03 12.52 -5.26
CA LEU A 128 -0.51 13.05 -4.00
C LEU A 128 1.02 13.07 -3.98
N GLY A 129 1.65 12.04 -4.54
CA GLY A 129 3.10 11.97 -4.72
C GLY A 129 3.64 13.07 -5.62
N ASP A 130 2.97 13.38 -6.72
CA ASP A 130 3.31 14.49 -7.60
C ASP A 130 3.27 15.84 -6.89
N ASP A 131 2.26 16.08 -6.06
CA ASP A 131 2.17 17.32 -5.28
C ASP A 131 3.25 17.37 -4.20
N CYS A 132 3.48 16.26 -3.49
CA CYS A 132 4.40 16.20 -2.37
C CYS A 132 5.89 16.22 -2.79
N LEU A 133 6.21 15.57 -3.92
CA LEU A 133 7.58 15.48 -4.46
C LEU A 133 7.85 16.52 -5.56
N GLY A 134 6.81 17.09 -6.17
CA GLY A 134 6.91 18.15 -7.18
C GLY A 134 7.27 19.50 -6.59
N ASP A 135 6.80 19.83 -5.38
CA ASP A 135 7.15 21.08 -4.69
C ASP A 135 8.57 21.07 -4.08
N GLN A 136 9.24 19.91 -3.97
CA GLN A 136 10.67 19.86 -3.62
C GLN A 136 11.62 20.24 -4.78
N ARG A 137 11.08 20.59 -5.96
CA ARG A 137 11.85 20.98 -7.15
C ARG A 137 11.71 22.46 -7.55
N LYS A 138 11.07 23.29 -6.73
CA LYS A 138 11.00 24.75 -6.90
C LYS A 138 11.84 25.46 -5.84
#